data_AF-A0A4Q3BPC4-F1
#
_entry.id   AF-A0A4Q3BPC4-F1
#
_cell.length_a   1.000
_cell.length_b   1.000
_cell.length_c   1.000
_cell.angle_alpha   90.00
_cell.angle_beta   90.00
_cell.angle_gamma   90.00
#
_symmetry.space_group_name_H-M   'P 1'
#
loop_
_entity.id
_entity.type
_entity.pdbx_description
1 polymer ?
#
loop_
_entity_poly.entity_id
_entity_poly.type
_entity_poly.pdbx_seq_one_letter_code
_entity_poly.pdbx_strand_id
1 'polypeptide(L)'
;MADEIRSLSETVAAIGNKNIFTVPAGYFEGITDIITKQTAPAKVVSMNPRRSIVRYAAAAVVAGIIAMSAIFIFNKTDQPALSTENIAAIESAENIIKTNSFDKEMASLNDADIVNFLESKGQDVNAALVASLTEDEKVLPDADAYLFDENTLNQIMKDLDLNN
;
A
#
# COMPACT_ATOMS: atom_id res chain seq x y z
N MET A 1 -11.40 33.64 47.93
CA MET A 1 -10.35 33.64 46.87
C MET A 1 -10.33 34.95 46.07
N ALA A 2 -11.46 35.51 45.62
CA ALA A 2 -11.46 36.81 44.92
C ALA A 2 -11.06 38.01 45.81
N ASP A 3 -11.37 37.95 47.11
CA ASP A 3 -11.08 39.03 48.05
C ASP A 3 -9.60 39.11 48.47
N GLU A 4 -8.86 37.99 48.43
CA GLU A 4 -7.44 37.94 48.79
C GLU A 4 -6.55 38.60 47.73
N ILE A 5 -6.88 38.41 46.44
CA ILE A 5 -6.15 39.03 45.32
C ILE A 5 -6.38 40.55 45.28
N ARG A 6 -7.56 41.01 45.70
CA ARG A 6 -7.90 42.44 45.73
C ARG A 6 -7.04 43.21 46.74
N SER A 7 -6.72 42.60 47.89
CA SER A 7 -5.86 43.24 48.91
C SER A 7 -4.38 43.30 48.51
N LEU A 8 -3.87 42.28 47.81
CA LEU A 8 -2.50 42.29 47.25
C LEU A 8 -2.40 43.29 46.09
N SER A 9 -3.50 43.47 45.35
CA SER A 9 -3.59 44.31 44.17
C SER A 9 -3.69 45.80 44.48
N GLU A 10 -4.11 46.23 45.67
CA GLU A 10 -4.27 47.67 45.94
C GLU A 10 -2.93 48.38 46.06
N THR A 11 -1.93 47.77 46.72
CA THR A 11 -0.56 48.30 46.81
C THR A 11 0.19 48.21 45.50
N VAL A 12 0.05 47.11 44.75
CA VAL A 12 0.66 46.96 43.41
C VAL A 12 0.00 47.89 42.38
N ALA A 13 -1.33 48.05 42.44
CA ALA A 13 -2.05 49.00 41.59
C ALA A 13 -1.70 50.46 41.94
N ALA A 14 -1.44 50.77 43.22
CA ALA A 14 -1.00 52.09 43.66
C ALA A 14 0.39 52.48 43.12
N ILE A 15 1.29 51.52 42.91
CA ILE A 15 2.61 51.76 42.27
C ILE A 15 2.45 52.12 40.78
N GLY A 16 1.44 51.54 40.11
CA GLY A 16 1.12 51.76 38.70
C GLY A 16 2.17 51.17 37.73
N ASN A 17 1.84 51.13 36.44
CA ASN A 17 2.77 50.68 35.40
C ASN A 17 3.71 51.82 34.95
N LYS A 18 4.48 52.35 35.90
CA LYS A 18 5.43 53.44 35.63
C LYS A 18 6.77 52.83 35.24
N ASN A 19 7.28 53.16 34.06
CA ASN A 19 8.63 52.77 33.67
C ASN A 19 9.65 53.43 34.62
N ILE A 20 10.24 52.63 35.50
CA ILE A 20 11.27 53.07 36.46
C ILE A 20 12.68 53.13 35.83
N PHE A 21 12.83 52.62 34.60
CA PHE A 21 14.10 52.66 33.90
C PHE A 21 14.19 53.96 33.10
N THR A 22 15.08 54.83 33.52
CA THR A 22 15.42 56.06 32.79
C THR A 22 16.87 55.98 32.36
N VAL A 23 17.13 56.17 31.06
CA VAL A 23 18.50 56.31 30.56
C VAL A 23 18.89 57.79 30.53
N PRO A 24 20.16 58.13 30.83
CA PRO A 24 20.66 59.49 30.64
C PRO A 24 20.55 59.95 29.18
N ALA A 25 20.49 61.27 28.97
CA ALA A 25 20.60 61.84 27.65
C ALA A 25 21.92 61.39 26.99
N GLY A 26 21.86 60.92 25.75
CA GLY A 26 23.02 60.42 25.02
C GLY A 26 23.45 58.98 25.36
N TYR A 27 22.72 58.22 26.18
CA TYR A 27 23.10 56.85 26.56
C TYR A 27 23.37 55.91 25.37
N PHE A 28 22.62 56.08 24.27
CA PHE A 28 22.78 55.28 23.05
C PHE A 28 23.66 55.96 21.99
N GLU A 29 24.25 57.13 22.28
CA GLU A 29 25.19 57.78 21.37
C GLU A 29 26.47 56.95 21.25
N GLY A 30 26.86 56.62 20.03
CA GLY A 30 28.05 55.81 19.75
C GLY A 30 27.86 54.30 19.89
N ILE A 31 26.66 53.80 20.22
CA ILE A 31 26.43 52.34 20.31
C ILE A 31 26.66 51.64 18.97
N THR A 32 26.25 52.27 17.86
CA THR A 32 26.50 51.79 16.50
C THR A 32 27.99 51.71 16.19
N ASP A 33 28.78 52.68 16.65
CA ASP A 33 30.23 52.71 16.45
C ASP A 33 30.93 51.63 17.27
N ILE A 34 30.44 51.34 18.48
CA ILE A 34 30.96 50.26 19.32
C ILE A 34 30.69 48.91 18.68
N ILE A 35 29.45 48.67 18.22
CA ILE A 35 29.05 47.40 17.59
C ILE A 35 29.82 47.18 16.28
N THR A 36 29.93 48.20 15.43
CA THR A 36 30.62 48.09 14.14
C THR A 36 32.14 47.95 14.28
N LYS A 37 32.76 48.57 15.28
CA LYS A 37 34.19 48.37 15.59
C LYS A 37 34.50 46.97 16.13
N GLN A 38 33.53 46.29 16.72
CA GLN A 38 33.70 44.92 17.25
C GLN A 38 33.43 43.81 16.24
N THR A 39 32.88 44.11 15.06
CA THR A 39 32.62 43.12 14.01
C THR A 39 33.73 43.16 12.95
N ALA A 40 34.81 42.40 13.17
CA ALA A 40 35.70 42.03 12.06
C ALA A 40 34.94 41.07 11.12
N PRO A 41 35.08 41.20 9.78
CA PRO A 41 34.47 40.24 8.86
C PRO A 41 34.98 38.84 9.18
N ALA A 42 34.06 37.91 9.42
CA ALA A 42 34.40 36.52 9.72
C ALA A 42 35.27 35.95 8.59
N LYS A 43 36.32 35.19 8.95
CA LYS A 43 37.23 34.58 8.00
C LYS A 43 36.48 33.57 7.12
N VAL A 44 36.12 33.97 5.90
CA VAL A 44 35.53 33.08 4.91
C VAL A 44 36.64 32.21 4.33
N VAL A 45 36.56 30.91 4.55
CA VAL A 45 37.41 29.91 3.90
C VAL A 45 36.60 29.16 2.86
N SER A 46 37.10 29.12 1.63
CA SER A 46 36.52 28.26 0.59
C SER A 46 36.83 26.80 0.91
N MET A 47 35.80 25.96 0.93
CA MET A 47 35.97 24.51 1.03
C MET A 47 35.98 23.94 -0.39
N ASN A 48 37.13 23.49 -0.86
CA ASN A 48 37.21 22.71 -2.09
C ASN A 48 36.88 21.23 -1.76
N PRO A 49 35.86 20.63 -2.39
CA PRO A 49 35.54 19.23 -2.13
C PRO A 49 36.67 18.32 -2.62
N ARG A 50 37.07 17.36 -1.79
CA ARG A 50 38.10 16.38 -2.13
C ARG A 50 37.55 15.41 -3.18
N ARG A 51 37.92 15.61 -4.45
CA ARG A 51 37.52 14.76 -5.59
C ARG A 51 37.82 13.27 -5.42
N SER A 52 38.75 12.90 -4.52
CA SER A 52 39.07 11.51 -4.20
C SER A 52 37.94 10.76 -3.47
N ILE A 53 37.12 11.47 -2.67
CA ILE A 53 36.00 10.86 -1.94
C ILE A 53 34.89 10.42 -2.92
N VAL A 54 34.69 11.19 -3.99
CA VAL A 54 33.69 10.89 -5.03
C VAL A 54 34.04 9.60 -5.79
N ARG A 55 35.33 9.31 -5.98
CA ARG A 55 35.77 8.07 -6.65
C ARG A 55 35.46 6.83 -5.81
N TYR A 56 35.63 6.91 -4.50
CA TYR A 56 35.26 5.84 -3.58
C TYR A 56 33.73 5.66 -3.51
N ALA A 57 32.98 6.77 -3.47
CA ALA A 57 31.52 6.74 -3.50
C ALA A 57 31.00 6.05 -4.78
N ALA A 58 31.57 6.35 -5.95
CA ALA A 58 31.21 5.70 -7.20
C ALA A 58 31.44 4.18 -7.16
N ALA A 59 32.59 3.73 -6.62
CA ALA A 59 32.87 2.30 -6.47
C ALA A 59 31.90 1.61 -5.50
N ALA A 60 31.58 2.24 -4.37
CA ALA A 60 30.62 1.72 -3.39
C ALA A 60 29.21 1.61 -3.96
N VAL A 61 28.79 2.56 -4.81
CA VAL A 61 27.50 2.49 -5.51
C VAL A 61 27.46 1.30 -6.48
N VAL A 62 28.52 1.10 -7.28
CA VAL A 62 28.59 -0.04 -8.20
C VAL A 62 28.55 -1.37 -7.44
N ALA A 63 29.36 -1.50 -6.38
CA ALA A 63 29.36 -2.70 -5.54
C ALA A 63 28.01 -2.92 -4.83
N GLY A 64 27.38 -1.84 -4.35
CA GLY A 64 26.06 -1.86 -3.74
C GLY A 64 24.97 -2.31 -4.71
N ILE A 65 24.99 -1.82 -5.95
CA ILE A 65 24.06 -2.27 -7.00
C ILE A 65 24.26 -3.76 -7.28
N ILE A 66 25.50 -4.24 -7.43
CA ILE A 66 25.77 -5.66 -7.71
C ILE A 66 25.30 -6.54 -6.54
N ALA A 67 25.65 -6.20 -5.31
CA ALA A 67 25.27 -6.95 -4.12
C ALA A 67 23.75 -6.96 -3.90
N MET A 68 23.10 -5.80 -4.05
CA MET A 68 21.64 -5.67 -3.90
C MET A 68 20.90 -6.43 -5.01
N SER A 69 21.41 -6.41 -6.24
CA SER A 69 20.83 -7.16 -7.37
C SER A 69 20.86 -8.66 -7.12
N ALA A 70 21.97 -9.19 -6.62
CA ALA A 70 22.08 -10.60 -6.27
C ALA A 70 21.08 -10.98 -5.17
N ILE A 71 21.00 -10.20 -4.08
CA ILE A 71 20.05 -10.44 -2.99
C ILE A 71 18.60 -10.38 -3.46
N PHE A 72 18.26 -9.43 -4.33
CA PHE A 72 16.89 -9.31 -4.89
C PHE A 72 16.51 -10.50 -5.78
N ILE A 73 17.46 -11.09 -6.51
CA ILE A 73 17.25 -12.30 -7.32
C ILE A 73 17.03 -13.53 -6.43
N PHE A 74 17.84 -13.71 -5.38
CA PHE A 74 17.69 -14.84 -4.46
C PHE A 74 16.43 -14.75 -3.57
N ASN A 75 16.00 -13.53 -3.21
CA ASN A 75 14.76 -13.31 -2.47
C ASN A 75 13.49 -13.42 -3.33
N LYS A 76 13.61 -13.59 -4.65
CA LYS A 76 12.50 -13.85 -5.59
C LYS A 76 12.21 -15.35 -5.76
N THR A 77 12.29 -16.15 -4.68
CA THR A 77 12.11 -17.61 -4.77
C THR A 77 10.63 -18.06 -4.67
N ASP A 78 9.67 -17.17 -4.43
CA ASP A 78 8.22 -17.48 -4.52
C ASP A 78 7.52 -16.80 -5.70
N GLN A 79 8.26 -16.46 -6.77
CA GLN A 79 7.67 -16.13 -8.05
C GLN A 79 7.83 -17.34 -8.96
N PRO A 80 6.73 -17.97 -9.45
CA PRO A 80 6.86 -19.06 -10.40
C PRO A 80 7.68 -18.55 -11.57
N ALA A 81 8.74 -19.29 -11.93
CA ALA A 81 9.59 -18.96 -13.05
C ALA A 81 8.72 -18.64 -14.27
N LEU A 82 9.06 -17.57 -14.98
CA LEU A 82 8.39 -17.11 -16.20
C LEU A 82 8.53 -18.21 -17.27
N SER A 83 7.60 -19.17 -17.28
CA SER A 83 7.49 -20.15 -18.36
C SER A 83 7.10 -19.39 -19.64
N THR A 84 7.49 -19.90 -20.80
CA THR A 84 7.11 -19.30 -22.09
C THR A 84 5.58 -19.17 -22.24
N GLU A 85 4.81 -20.06 -21.61
CA GLU A 85 3.34 -19.98 -21.50
C GLU A 85 2.88 -18.75 -20.68
N ASN A 86 3.57 -18.45 -19.58
CA ASN A 86 3.25 -17.28 -18.75
C ASN A 86 3.51 -15.96 -19.49
N ILE A 87 4.46 -15.90 -20.44
CA ILE A 87 4.71 -14.71 -21.26
C ILE A 87 3.55 -14.42 -22.21
N ALA A 88 3.06 -15.46 -22.91
CA ALA A 88 1.93 -15.34 -23.82
C ALA A 88 0.64 -14.94 -23.07
N ALA A 89 0.41 -15.54 -21.90
CA ALA A 89 -0.71 -15.19 -21.04
C ALA A 89 -0.66 -13.74 -20.55
N ILE A 90 0.53 -13.21 -20.24
CA ILE A 90 0.72 -11.79 -19.84
C ILE A 90 0.42 -10.84 -21.00
N GLU A 91 0.84 -11.15 -22.22
CA GLU A 91 0.54 -10.33 -23.40
C GLU A 91 -0.97 -10.28 -23.70
N SER A 92 -1.65 -11.43 -23.63
CA SER A 92 -3.12 -11.46 -23.75
C SER A 92 -3.79 -10.68 -22.62
N ALA A 93 -3.32 -10.80 -21.38
CA ALA A 93 -3.89 -10.08 -20.24
C ALA A 93 -3.76 -8.56 -20.39
N GLU A 94 -2.62 -8.05 -20.88
CA GLU A 94 -2.45 -6.63 -21.14
C GLU A 94 -3.44 -6.09 -22.19
N ASN A 95 -3.69 -6.85 -23.25
CA ASN A 95 -4.64 -6.45 -24.29
C ASN A 95 -6.08 -6.42 -23.77
N ILE A 96 -6.47 -7.39 -22.94
CA ILE A 96 -7.79 -7.46 -22.30
C ILE A 96 -8.01 -6.25 -21.39
N ILE A 97 -7.00 -5.89 -20.58
CA ILE A 97 -7.06 -4.74 -19.67
C ILE A 97 -7.16 -3.43 -20.47
N LYS A 98 -6.34 -3.25 -21.51
CA LYS A 98 -6.34 -2.03 -22.34
C LYS A 98 -7.66 -1.83 -23.08
N THR A 99 -8.29 -2.92 -23.51
CA THR A 99 -9.52 -2.86 -24.31
C THR A 99 -10.79 -3.01 -23.48
N ASN A 100 -10.68 -3.21 -22.15
CA ASN A 100 -11.80 -3.55 -21.26
C ASN A 100 -12.67 -4.70 -21.81
N SER A 101 -12.03 -5.68 -22.46
CA SER A 101 -12.73 -6.78 -23.15
C SER A 101 -12.88 -8.03 -22.30
N PHE A 102 -12.70 -7.94 -20.99
CA PHE A 102 -12.71 -9.10 -20.09
C PHE A 102 -14.00 -9.90 -20.20
N ASP A 103 -15.15 -9.23 -20.14
CA ASP A 103 -16.46 -9.88 -20.23
C ASP A 103 -16.65 -10.62 -21.56
N LYS A 104 -16.09 -10.08 -22.64
CA LYS A 104 -16.15 -10.68 -23.97
C LYS A 104 -15.29 -11.94 -24.09
N GLU A 105 -14.08 -11.90 -23.54
CA GLU A 105 -13.18 -13.06 -23.54
C GLU A 105 -13.71 -14.17 -22.61
N MET A 106 -14.23 -13.80 -21.44
CA MET A 106 -14.87 -14.73 -20.50
C MET A 106 -16.07 -15.44 -21.16
N ALA A 107 -16.93 -14.69 -21.86
CA ALA A 107 -18.07 -15.26 -22.57
C ALA A 107 -17.69 -16.14 -23.78
N SER A 108 -16.42 -16.11 -24.21
CA SER A 108 -15.94 -16.96 -25.30
C SER A 108 -15.46 -18.33 -24.81
N LEU A 109 -15.29 -18.51 -23.50
CA LEU A 109 -14.95 -19.79 -22.90
C LEU A 109 -16.18 -20.72 -22.96
N ASN A 110 -15.94 -21.95 -23.41
CA ASN A 110 -16.95 -23.00 -23.42
C ASN A 110 -17.02 -23.70 -22.05
N ASP A 111 -18.22 -24.08 -21.63
CA ASP A 111 -18.47 -24.74 -20.34
C ASP A 111 -17.61 -26.01 -20.18
N ALA A 112 -17.43 -26.80 -21.26
CA ALA A 112 -16.60 -28.00 -21.22
C ALA A 112 -15.12 -27.71 -20.93
N ASP A 113 -14.59 -26.58 -21.42
CA ASP A 113 -13.19 -26.21 -21.17
C ASP A 113 -12.99 -25.78 -19.70
N ILE A 114 -14.02 -25.15 -19.11
CA ILE A 114 -14.05 -24.77 -17.70
C ILE A 114 -14.09 -26.04 -16.83
N VAL A 115 -14.96 -26.99 -17.14
CA VAL A 115 -15.05 -28.28 -16.43
C VAL A 115 -13.71 -29.02 -16.47
N ASN A 116 -13.14 -29.19 -17.67
CA ASN A 116 -11.86 -29.88 -17.86
C ASN A 116 -10.72 -29.21 -17.05
N PHE A 117 -10.69 -27.88 -17.00
CA PHE A 117 -9.69 -27.16 -16.23
C PHE A 117 -9.82 -27.43 -14.72
N LEU A 118 -11.03 -27.33 -14.18
CA LEU A 118 -11.29 -27.53 -12.74
C LEU A 118 -10.98 -28.98 -12.31
N GLU A 119 -11.37 -29.97 -13.11
CA GLU A 119 -11.06 -31.38 -12.87
C GLU A 119 -9.55 -31.64 -12.93
N SER A 120 -8.83 -31.03 -13.87
CA SER A 120 -7.37 -31.15 -13.96
C SER A 120 -6.63 -30.62 -12.73
N LYS A 121 -7.28 -29.73 -11.96
CA LYS A 121 -6.77 -29.19 -10.68
C LYS A 121 -7.24 -29.98 -9.47
N GLY A 122 -7.98 -31.08 -9.68
CA GLY A 122 -8.50 -31.95 -8.63
C GLY A 122 -9.71 -31.38 -7.92
N GLN A 123 -10.46 -30.46 -8.54
CA GLN A 123 -11.74 -29.99 -8.01
C GLN A 123 -12.88 -30.91 -8.46
N ASP A 124 -13.79 -31.22 -7.54
CA ASP A 124 -15.01 -31.98 -7.82
C ASP A 124 -16.11 -31.01 -8.30
N VAL A 125 -16.21 -30.90 -9.63
CA VAL A 125 -17.18 -30.01 -10.29
C VAL A 125 -18.61 -30.48 -10.07
N ASN A 126 -18.82 -31.81 -10.01
CA ASN A 126 -20.11 -32.42 -9.75
C ASN A 126 -20.63 -32.03 -8.35
N ALA A 127 -19.77 -32.05 -7.34
CA ALA A 127 -20.12 -31.61 -5.99
C ALA A 127 -20.48 -30.11 -5.94
N ALA A 128 -19.75 -29.26 -6.67
CA ALA A 128 -20.04 -27.83 -6.75
C ALA A 128 -21.37 -27.55 -7.45
N LEU A 129 -21.67 -28.30 -8.52
CA LEU A 129 -22.94 -28.20 -9.24
C LEU A 129 -24.12 -28.60 -8.33
N VAL A 130 -24.02 -29.74 -7.63
CA VAL A 130 -25.03 -30.18 -6.65
C VAL A 130 -25.26 -29.14 -5.56
N ALA A 131 -24.20 -28.51 -5.02
CA ALA A 131 -24.34 -27.47 -4.01
C ALA A 131 -25.11 -26.24 -4.55
N SER A 132 -24.81 -25.80 -5.77
CA SER A 132 -25.51 -24.66 -6.39
C SER A 132 -27.00 -24.92 -6.63
N LEU A 133 -27.36 -26.17 -6.93
CA LEU A 133 -28.75 -26.57 -7.17
C LEU A 133 -29.61 -26.56 -5.90
N THR A 134 -29.00 -26.66 -4.71
CA THR A 134 -29.74 -26.56 -3.44
C THR A 134 -30.22 -25.15 -3.13
N GLU A 135 -29.72 -24.13 -3.83
CA GLU A 135 -30.15 -22.74 -3.67
C GLU A 135 -31.44 -22.42 -4.45
N ASP A 136 -31.69 -23.13 -5.56
CA ASP A 136 -32.92 -23.02 -6.33
C ASP A 136 -33.88 -24.17 -5.98
N GLU A 137 -34.78 -23.91 -5.02
CA GLU A 137 -35.79 -24.84 -4.47
C GLU A 137 -36.71 -25.50 -5.53
N LYS A 138 -36.67 -25.05 -6.79
CA LYS A 138 -37.52 -25.52 -7.90
C LYS A 138 -36.96 -26.68 -8.71
N VAL A 139 -35.70 -27.09 -8.50
CA VAL A 139 -35.05 -28.12 -9.32
C VAL A 139 -35.07 -29.50 -8.63
N LEU A 140 -35.28 -29.55 -7.32
CA LEU A 140 -35.29 -30.80 -6.55
C LEU A 140 -36.72 -31.32 -6.38
N PRO A 141 -36.96 -32.64 -6.63
CA PRO A 141 -38.23 -33.27 -6.28
C PRO A 141 -38.56 -33.16 -4.79
N ASP A 142 -39.85 -33.28 -4.45
CA ASP A 142 -40.29 -33.29 -3.06
C ASP A 142 -39.63 -34.44 -2.27
N ALA A 143 -39.46 -34.24 -0.96
CA ALA A 143 -38.75 -35.18 -0.09
C ALA A 143 -39.34 -36.60 -0.09
N ASP A 144 -40.64 -36.73 -0.33
CA ASP A 144 -41.34 -38.00 -0.43
C ASP A 144 -41.05 -38.75 -1.75
N ALA A 145 -40.76 -38.04 -2.86
CA ALA A 145 -40.38 -38.65 -4.12
C ALA A 145 -39.10 -39.52 -3.97
N TYR A 146 -38.13 -39.07 -3.18
CA TYR A 146 -36.92 -39.86 -2.87
C TYR A 146 -37.20 -41.12 -2.03
N LEU A 147 -38.30 -41.14 -1.28
CA LEU A 147 -38.66 -42.24 -0.40
C LEU A 147 -39.54 -43.27 -1.10
N PHE A 148 -40.38 -42.84 -2.05
CA PHE A 148 -41.39 -43.68 -2.69
C PHE A 148 -41.07 -44.07 -4.14
N ASP A 149 -40.09 -43.43 -4.79
CA ASP A 149 -39.60 -43.81 -6.10
C ASP A 149 -38.07 -44.04 -6.09
N GLU A 150 -37.70 -45.31 -6.26
CA GLU A 150 -36.31 -45.76 -6.28
C GLU A 150 -35.49 -45.20 -7.47
N ASN A 151 -36.14 -44.70 -8.52
CA ASN A 151 -35.47 -44.16 -9.70
C ASN A 151 -35.29 -42.65 -9.67
N THR A 152 -35.93 -41.95 -8.73
CA THR A 152 -35.88 -40.48 -8.64
C THR A 152 -34.44 -39.96 -8.57
N LEU A 153 -33.58 -40.58 -7.74
CA LEU A 153 -32.16 -40.18 -7.64
C LEU A 153 -31.40 -40.41 -8.95
N ASN A 154 -31.62 -41.54 -9.62
CA ASN A 154 -30.94 -41.89 -10.87
C ASN A 154 -31.37 -40.97 -12.02
N GLN A 155 -32.63 -40.54 -12.04
CA GLN A 155 -33.14 -39.58 -13.02
C GLN A 155 -32.51 -38.20 -12.80
N ILE A 156 -32.43 -37.73 -11.56
CA ILE A 156 -31.77 -36.44 -11.23
C ILE A 156 -30.29 -36.47 -11.62
N MET A 157 -29.55 -37.52 -11.25
CA MET A 157 -28.14 -37.63 -11.62
C MET A 157 -27.93 -37.66 -13.14
N LYS A 158 -28.86 -38.27 -13.89
CA LYS A 158 -28.82 -38.32 -15.35
C LYS A 158 -29.17 -36.99 -16.00
N ASP A 159 -30.20 -36.30 -15.51
CA ASP A 159 -30.65 -35.02 -16.07
C ASP A 159 -29.64 -33.90 -15.80
N LEU A 160 -28.88 -34.00 -14.72
CA LEU A 160 -27.81 -33.08 -14.34
C LEU A 160 -26.44 -33.46 -14.92
N ASP A 161 -26.37 -34.52 -15.73
CA ASP A 161 -25.13 -35.05 -16.30
C ASP A 161 -24.04 -35.32 -15.24
N LEU A 162 -24.44 -35.70 -14.03
CA LEU A 162 -23.56 -36.02 -12.90
C LEU A 162 -23.02 -37.45 -12.97
N ASN A 163 -23.32 -38.17 -14.05
CA ASN A 163 -22.93 -39.56 -14.23
C ASN A 163 -21.51 -39.62 -14.83
N ASN A 164 -20.53 -39.79 -13.94
CA ASN A 164 -19.18 -40.21 -14.29
C ASN A 164 -18.88 -41.55 -13.61
#